data_AF-A0A0D5C155-F1
#
_entry.id   AF-A0A0D5C155-F1
#
_cell.length_a   1.000
_cell.length_b   1.000
_cell.length_c   1.000
_cell.angle_alpha   90.00
_cell.angle_beta   90.00
_cell.angle_gamma   90.00
#
_symmetry.space_group_name_H-M   'P 1'
#
loop_
_entity.id
_entity.type
_entity.pdbx_description
1 polymer ?
#
loop_
_entity_poly.entity_id
_entity_poly.type
_entity_poly.pdbx_seq_one_letter_code
_entity_poly.pdbx_strand_id
1 'polypeptide(L)'
;MIQLGLLVISLSAELFSIGKKGMIMKSDERRSHRLNYLLKCYLTNPKENDLYLRAKQMGISDSTAKDYIRTVIIQAQKIYSR
;
A
#
# COMPACT_ATOMS: atom_id res chain seq x y z
N MET A 1 5.03 -20.81 -8.97
CA MET A 1 4.73 -19.57 -9.73
C MET A 1 4.36 -18.36 -8.85
N ILE A 2 4.03 -18.54 -7.56
CA ILE A 2 3.66 -17.43 -6.63
C ILE A 2 4.90 -16.60 -6.19
N GLN A 3 6.11 -17.21 -6.16
CA GLN A 3 7.34 -16.55 -5.71
C GLN A 3 7.82 -15.40 -6.63
N LEU A 4 7.58 -15.51 -7.94
CA LEU A 4 8.00 -14.50 -8.93
C LEU A 4 7.14 -13.23 -8.88
N GLY A 5 5.85 -13.37 -8.55
CA GLY A 5 4.93 -12.23 -8.40
C GLY A 5 5.25 -11.36 -7.18
N LEU A 6 5.61 -11.99 -6.06
CA LEU A 6 6.02 -11.29 -4.84
C LEU A 6 7.37 -10.55 -5.01
N LEU A 7 8.27 -11.12 -5.83
CA LEU A 7 9.57 -10.53 -6.18
C LEU A 7 9.41 -9.29 -7.08
N VAL A 8 8.51 -9.32 -8.07
CA VAL A 8 8.23 -8.16 -8.94
C VAL A 8 7.62 -6.99 -8.17
N ILE A 9 6.73 -7.26 -7.20
CA ILE A 9 6.15 -6.21 -6.35
C ILE A 9 7.20 -5.64 -5.38
N SER A 10 8.11 -6.49 -4.87
CA SER A 10 9.22 -6.05 -4.02
C SER A 10 10.21 -5.17 -4.80
N LEU A 11 10.67 -5.62 -5.97
CA LEU A 11 11.56 -4.88 -6.88
C LEU A 11 10.96 -3.54 -7.35
N SER A 12 9.67 -3.51 -7.69
CA SER A 12 9.00 -2.26 -8.11
C SER A 12 8.93 -1.24 -6.97
N ALA A 13 8.81 -1.69 -5.73
CA ALA A 13 8.71 -0.81 -4.57
C ALA A 13 10.07 -0.38 -4.01
N GLU A 14 11.13 -1.19 -4.20
CA GLU A 14 12.51 -0.78 -3.96
C GLU A 14 12.97 0.25 -4.98
N LEU A 15 12.67 0.07 -6.27
CA LEU A 15 12.93 1.08 -7.31
C LEU A 15 12.16 2.39 -7.06
N PHE A 16 10.94 2.34 -6.51
CA PHE A 16 10.19 3.54 -6.13
C PHE A 16 10.80 4.29 -4.92
N SER A 17 11.51 3.59 -4.02
CA SER A 17 12.07 4.17 -2.80
C SER A 17 13.47 4.76 -2.97
N ILE A 18 14.23 4.32 -4.00
CA ILE A 18 15.62 4.78 -4.21
C ILE A 18 15.68 6.23 -4.74
N GLY A 19 14.58 6.81 -5.22
CA GLY A 19 14.58 8.11 -5.90
C GLY A 19 14.34 9.39 -5.08
N LYS A 20 13.85 9.35 -3.84
CA LYS A 20 13.38 10.58 -3.15
C LYS A 20 13.75 10.65 -1.67
N LYS A 21 15.04 10.64 -1.37
CA LYS A 21 15.57 10.99 -0.05
C LYS A 21 15.82 12.50 0.00
N GLY A 22 14.76 13.31 0.18
CA GLY A 22 14.92 14.73 0.53
C GLY A 22 14.11 15.78 -0.25
N MET A 23 12.89 15.49 -0.70
CA MET A 23 12.01 16.54 -1.26
C MET A 23 10.68 16.58 -0.51
N ILE A 24 10.21 17.79 -0.24
CA ILE A 24 8.87 18.10 0.29
C ILE A 24 7.84 17.34 -0.58
N MET A 25 7.34 16.19 -0.09
CA MET A 25 6.40 15.37 -0.85
C MET A 25 5.10 16.14 -1.06
N LYS A 26 4.67 16.23 -2.32
CA LYS A 26 3.35 16.78 -2.68
C LYS A 26 2.25 15.89 -2.09
N SER A 27 1.06 16.45 -1.86
CA SER A 27 -0.08 15.75 -1.23
C SER A 27 -0.39 14.39 -1.88
N ASP A 28 -0.33 14.32 -3.20
CA ASP A 28 -0.61 13.10 -3.97
C ASP A 28 0.46 12.03 -3.81
N GLU A 29 1.73 12.42 -3.65
CA GLU A 29 2.83 11.50 -3.39
C GLU A 29 2.70 10.87 -1.99
N ARG A 30 2.25 11.64 -1.00
CA ARG A 30 2.02 11.10 0.36
C ARG A 30 0.88 10.10 0.36
N ARG A 31 -0.19 10.37 -0.39
CA ARG A 31 -1.34 9.46 -0.53
C ARG A 31 -0.92 8.15 -1.21
N SER A 32 -0.20 8.22 -2.33
CA SER A 32 0.24 7.02 -3.05
C SER A 32 1.23 6.19 -2.22
N HIS A 33 2.15 6.84 -1.49
CA HIS A 33 3.06 6.14 -0.58
C HIS A 33 2.33 5.38 0.53
N ARG A 34 1.33 6.01 1.17
CA ARG A 34 0.49 5.37 2.20
C ARG A 34 -0.29 4.18 1.62
N LEU A 35 -0.89 4.34 0.43
CA LEU A 35 -1.63 3.26 -0.23
C LEU A 35 -0.72 2.09 -0.61
N ASN A 36 0.47 2.36 -1.15
CA ASN A 36 1.43 1.31 -1.49
C ASN A 36 1.92 0.56 -0.25
N TYR A 37 2.18 1.25 0.85
CA TYR A 37 2.51 0.60 2.12
C TYR A 37 1.37 -0.33 2.59
N LEU A 38 0.14 0.17 2.56
CA LEU A 38 -1.03 -0.60 2.99
C LEU A 38 -1.25 -1.83 2.07
N LEU A 39 -1.08 -1.67 0.77
CA LEU A 39 -1.15 -2.78 -0.18
C LEU A 39 -0.13 -3.87 0.13
N LYS A 40 1.13 -3.52 0.40
CA LYS A 40 2.15 -4.49 0.83
C LYS A 40 1.74 -5.24 2.10
N CYS A 41 1.20 -4.52 3.09
CA CYS A 41 0.72 -5.12 4.33
C CYS A 41 -0.42 -6.11 4.07
N TYR A 42 -1.38 -5.73 3.23
CA TYR A 42 -2.54 -6.56 2.89
C TYR A 42 -2.15 -7.83 2.11
N LEU A 43 -1.22 -7.72 1.16
CA LEU A 43 -0.71 -8.88 0.40
C LEU A 43 0.06 -9.87 1.28
N THR A 44 0.61 -9.42 2.41
CA THR A 44 1.32 -10.28 3.37
C THR A 44 0.36 -10.93 4.37
N ASN A 45 -0.62 -10.18 4.86
CA ASN A 45 -1.63 -10.63 5.81
C ASN A 45 -2.96 -9.96 5.46
N PRO A 46 -3.89 -10.68 4.77
CA PRO A 46 -5.11 -10.10 4.22
C PRO A 46 -6.19 -9.91 5.30
N LYS A 47 -5.85 -9.24 6.39
CA LYS A 47 -6.76 -8.88 7.48
C LYS A 47 -7.09 -7.41 7.41
N GLU A 48 -8.34 -7.09 7.12
CA GLU A 48 -8.80 -5.70 7.01
C GLU A 48 -8.65 -4.92 8.32
N ASN A 49 -8.90 -5.57 9.47
CA ASN A 49 -8.76 -4.93 10.77
C ASN A 49 -7.31 -4.50 11.07
N ASP A 50 -6.34 -5.35 10.72
CA ASP A 50 -4.91 -5.03 10.89
C ASP A 50 -4.51 -3.88 9.94
N LEU A 51 -5.08 -3.87 8.73
CA LEU A 51 -4.88 -2.81 7.76
C LEU A 51 -5.45 -1.47 8.24
N TYR A 52 -6.62 -1.50 8.87
CA TYR A 52 -7.25 -0.35 9.51
C TYR A 52 -6.39 0.21 10.64
N LEU A 53 -5.91 -0.65 11.54
CA LEU A 53 -5.04 -0.24 12.63
C LEU A 53 -3.77 0.45 12.12
N ARG A 54 -3.14 -0.09 11.07
CA ARG A 54 -1.97 0.52 10.43
C ARG A 54 -2.28 1.88 9.80
N ALA A 55 -3.45 2.03 9.16
CA ALA A 55 -3.88 3.32 8.63
C ALA A 55 -4.08 4.36 9.76
N LYS A 56 -4.68 3.95 10.88
CA LYS A 56 -4.84 4.81 12.06
C LYS A 56 -3.49 5.23 12.67
N GLN A 57 -2.52 4.33 12.72
CA GLN A 57 -1.15 4.63 13.20
C GLN A 57 -0.43 5.68 12.33
N MET A 58 -0.82 5.86 11.06
CA MET A 58 -0.31 6.92 10.20
C MET A 58 -0.98 8.29 10.41
N GLY A 59 -1.88 8.41 11.39
CA GLY A 59 -2.67 9.61 11.63
C GLY A 59 -3.78 9.84 10.59
N ILE A 60 -4.26 8.77 9.94
CA ILE A 60 -5.36 8.87 8.96
C ILE A 60 -6.70 8.87 9.71
N SER A 61 -7.63 9.74 9.29
CA SER A 61 -8.98 9.79 9.83
C SER A 61 -9.77 8.51 9.49
N ASP A 62 -10.78 8.18 10.27
CA ASP A 62 -11.55 6.93 10.09
C ASP A 62 -12.23 6.85 8.72
N SER A 63 -12.75 7.98 8.20
CA SER A 63 -13.35 8.06 6.87
C SER A 63 -12.33 7.77 5.76
N THR A 64 -11.14 8.41 5.83
CA THR A 64 -10.06 8.19 4.86
C THR A 64 -9.44 6.80 4.99
N ALA A 65 -9.35 6.25 6.20
CA ALA A 65 -8.85 4.90 6.42
C ALA A 65 -9.76 3.86 5.75
N LYS A 66 -11.09 4.00 5.88
CA LYS A 66 -12.06 3.14 5.18
C LYS A 66 -11.92 3.25 3.66
N ASP A 67 -11.72 4.44 3.12
CA ASP A 67 -11.48 4.66 1.69
C ASP A 67 -10.19 3.97 1.21
N TYR A 68 -9.12 4.10 1.98
CA TYR A 68 -7.83 3.49 1.67
C TYR A 68 -7.90 1.96 1.69
N ILE A 69 -8.59 1.38 2.66
CA ILE A 69 -8.79 -0.08 2.74
C ILE A 69 -9.53 -0.59 1.51
N ARG A 70 -10.66 0.04 1.14
CA ARG A 70 -11.39 -0.33 -0.09
C ARG A 70 -10.49 -0.26 -1.32
N THR A 71 -9.73 0.83 -1.43
CA THR A 71 -8.78 1.02 -2.54
C THR A 71 -7.76 -0.11 -2.60
N VAL A 72 -7.18 -0.49 -1.46
CA VAL A 72 -6.18 -1.56 -1.35
C VAL A 72 -6.77 -2.93 -1.69
N ILE A 73 -7.98 -3.25 -1.22
CA ILE A 73 -8.65 -4.52 -1.52
C ILE A 73 -8.91 -4.65 -3.03
N ILE A 74 -9.43 -3.59 -3.67
CA ILE A 74 -9.66 -3.56 -5.12
C ILE A 74 -8.35 -3.75 -5.88
N GLN A 75 -7.27 -3.10 -5.45
CA GLN A 75 -5.95 -3.27 -6.06
C GLN A 75 -5.43 -4.69 -5.91
N ALA A 76 -5.56 -5.29 -4.73
CA ALA A 76 -5.15 -6.67 -4.48
C ALA A 76 -5.94 -7.66 -5.34
N GLN A 77 -7.26 -7.51 -5.45
CA GLN A 77 -8.09 -8.34 -6.32
C GLN A 77 -7.65 -8.27 -7.78
N LYS A 78 -7.34 -7.07 -8.30
CA LYS A 78 -6.81 -6.92 -9.67
C LYS A 78 -5.47 -7.65 -9.89
N ILE A 79 -4.65 -7.79 -8.85
CA ILE A 79 -3.38 -8.54 -8.91
C ILE A 79 -3.66 -10.05 -8.94
N TYR A 80 -4.61 -10.54 -8.14
CA TYR A 80 -4.94 -11.96 -8.06
C TYR A 80 -5.82 -12.47 -9.21
N SER A 81 -6.63 -11.61 -9.83
CA SER A 81 -7.46 -11.96 -10.99
C SER A 81 -6.70 -11.98 -12.32
N ARG A 82 -5.36 -11.94 -12.29
CA ARG A 82 -4.49 -11.87 -13.47
C ARG A 82 -3.64 -13.14 -13.57
#